data_AF-A0A099SF63-F1
#
_entry.id   AF-A0A099SF63-F1
#
_cell.length_a   1.000
_cell.length_b   1.000
_cell.length_c   1.000
_cell.angle_alpha   90.00
_cell.angle_beta   90.00
_cell.angle_gamma   90.00
#
_symmetry.space_group_name_H-M   'P 1'
#
loop_
_entity.id
_entity.type
_entity.pdbx_description
1 polymer ?
#
loop_
_entity_poly.entity_id
_entity_poly.type
_entity_poly.pdbx_seq_one_letter_code
_entity_poly.pdbx_strand_id
1 'polypeptide(L)'
;MANQGFSKLSAYKAFTKMDKSCADGCKCSVLCQLFMAKEFLSLSAQTGEKFSDKIPEDILDMFRSVPVIPERYKNIDLQEAFIEVQSICDNCAIDEHDAFCTVNVVLTALGIILEGKDYITEKDKEMQ
;
A
#
# COMPACT_ATOMS: atom_id res chain seq x y z
N MET A 1 -20.22 -9.70 12.89
CA MET A 1 -19.54 -8.59 12.21
C MET A 1 -18.49 -9.23 11.32
N ALA A 2 -18.70 -9.23 10.00
CA ALA A 2 -17.95 -10.06 9.06
C ALA A 2 -16.63 -9.37 8.65
N ASN A 3 -15.50 -10.09 8.76
CA ASN A 3 -14.20 -9.89 8.09
C ASN A 3 -13.98 -8.51 7.44
N GLN A 4 -13.71 -7.47 8.23
CA GLN A 4 -13.33 -6.15 7.68
C GLN A 4 -11.81 -6.00 7.48
N GLY A 5 -11.00 -6.92 8.00
CA GLY A 5 -9.55 -6.97 7.77
C GLY A 5 -9.16 -7.61 6.43
N PHE A 6 -7.90 -8.05 6.33
CA PHE A 6 -7.36 -8.59 5.10
C PHE A 6 -8.12 -9.84 4.59
N SER A 7 -8.39 -9.85 3.29
CA SER A 7 -8.95 -10.97 2.53
C SER A 7 -8.62 -10.82 1.04
N LYS A 8 -8.69 -11.92 0.26
CA LYS A 8 -8.56 -11.87 -1.21
C LYS A 8 -9.44 -10.79 -1.85
N LEU A 9 -10.68 -10.66 -1.38
CA LEU A 9 -11.63 -9.68 -1.92
C LEU A 9 -11.20 -8.25 -1.61
N SER A 10 -10.79 -7.96 -0.37
CA SER A 10 -10.30 -6.63 0.01
C SER A 10 -9.02 -6.26 -0.74
N ALA A 11 -8.07 -7.21 -0.88
CA ALA A 11 -6.85 -7.01 -1.64
C ALA A 11 -7.14 -6.75 -3.12
N TYR A 12 -8.10 -7.48 -3.71
CA TYR A 12 -8.54 -7.26 -5.07
C TYR A 12 -9.18 -5.87 -5.26
N LYS A 13 -10.06 -5.45 -4.35
CA LYS A 13 -10.68 -4.11 -4.41
C LYS A 13 -9.63 -3.00 -4.35
N ALA A 14 -8.72 -3.08 -3.38
CA ALA A 14 -7.61 -2.14 -3.26
C ALA A 14 -6.73 -2.13 -4.51
N PHE A 15 -6.41 -3.30 -5.07
CA PHE A 15 -5.67 -3.42 -6.34
C PHE A 15 -6.38 -2.68 -7.47
N THR A 16 -7.69 -2.87 -7.65
CA THR A 16 -8.41 -2.20 -8.75
C THR A 16 -8.43 -0.68 -8.63
N LYS A 17 -8.41 -0.13 -7.40
CA LYS A 17 -8.30 1.33 -7.17
C LYS A 17 -6.89 1.83 -7.47
N MET A 18 -5.87 1.09 -7.05
CA MET A 18 -4.47 1.41 -7.35
C MET A 18 -4.16 1.32 -8.85
N ASP A 19 -4.69 0.32 -9.56
CA ASP A 19 -4.45 0.14 -10.99
C ASP A 19 -4.99 1.30 -11.82
N LYS A 20 -6.18 1.82 -11.47
CA LYS A 20 -6.74 3.04 -12.07
C LYS A 20 -5.84 4.25 -11.84
N SER A 21 -5.34 4.42 -10.61
CA SER A 21 -4.44 5.51 -10.24
C SER A 21 -3.10 5.45 -11.00
N CYS A 22 -2.69 4.26 -11.44
CA CYS A 22 -1.45 4.03 -12.19
C CYS A 22 -1.58 4.33 -13.69
N ALA A 23 -2.80 4.30 -14.24
CA ALA A 23 -3.06 4.42 -15.68
C ALA A 23 -2.93 5.86 -16.22
N ASP A 24 -3.21 6.86 -15.39
CA ASP A 24 -3.16 8.27 -15.79
C ASP A 24 -1.79 8.90 -15.46
N GLY A 25 -0.93 9.00 -16.49
CA GLY A 25 0.25 9.88 -16.45
C GLY A 25 1.52 9.32 -15.80
N CYS A 26 1.51 8.07 -15.31
CA CYS A 26 2.70 7.46 -14.72
C CYS A 26 3.60 6.82 -15.80
N LYS A 27 4.76 7.41 -16.11
CA LYS A 27 5.86 6.66 -16.76
C LYS A 27 6.42 5.67 -15.76
N CYS A 28 5.79 4.49 -15.67
CA CYS A 28 6.15 3.42 -14.75
C CYS A 28 7.59 2.99 -15.02
N SER A 29 8.50 3.34 -14.11
CA SER A 29 9.82 2.70 -14.02
C SER A 29 9.76 1.58 -12.99
N VAL A 30 10.74 0.67 -13.02
CA VAL A 30 10.91 -0.38 -12.00
C VAL A 30 11.08 0.18 -10.57
N LEU A 31 11.39 1.47 -10.43
CA LEU A 31 11.49 2.17 -9.13
C LEU A 31 10.21 2.93 -8.75
N CYS A 32 9.13 2.77 -9.52
CA CYS A 32 7.86 3.40 -9.22
C CYS A 32 7.21 2.72 -8.00
N GLN A 33 7.14 3.45 -6.89
CA GLN A 33 6.53 2.97 -5.64
C GLN A 33 5.09 2.51 -5.86
N LEU A 34 4.29 3.24 -6.65
CA LEU A 34 2.91 2.87 -6.97
C LEU A 34 2.82 1.56 -7.75
N PHE A 35 3.73 1.36 -8.70
CA PHE A 35 3.78 0.12 -9.46
C PHE A 35 4.08 -1.05 -8.54
N MET A 36 5.12 -0.95 -7.71
CA MET A 36 5.49 -2.01 -6.77
C MET A 36 4.38 -2.31 -5.76
N ALA A 37 3.80 -1.28 -5.16
CA ALA A 37 2.69 -1.42 -4.22
C ALA A 37 1.48 -2.11 -4.88
N LYS A 38 1.15 -1.73 -6.12
CA LYS A 38 0.09 -2.39 -6.89
C LYS A 38 0.37 -3.87 -7.14
N GLU A 39 1.60 -4.22 -7.52
CA GLU A 39 1.99 -5.61 -7.79
C GLU A 39 1.93 -6.47 -6.53
N PHE A 40 2.30 -5.93 -5.36
CA PHE A 40 2.14 -6.65 -4.09
C PHE A 40 0.67 -6.92 -3.76
N LEU A 41 -0.23 -5.96 -3.97
CA LEU A 41 -1.68 -6.21 -3.82
C LEU A 41 -2.21 -7.21 -4.84
N SER A 42 -1.78 -7.13 -6.10
CA SER A 42 -2.16 -8.07 -7.16
C SER A 42 -1.80 -9.50 -6.77
N LEU A 43 -0.56 -9.70 -6.29
CA LEU A 43 -0.09 -10.99 -5.80
C LEU A 43 -0.91 -11.48 -4.61
N SER A 44 -1.18 -10.59 -3.64
CA SER A 44 -1.98 -10.91 -2.45
C SER A 44 -3.43 -11.24 -2.79
N ALA A 45 -4.00 -10.61 -3.83
CA ALA A 45 -5.33 -10.92 -4.33
C ALA A 45 -5.37 -12.31 -5.01
N GLN A 46 -4.31 -12.69 -5.72
CA GLN A 46 -4.20 -14.00 -6.38
C GLN A 46 -4.00 -15.13 -5.35
N THR A 47 -3.01 -14.99 -4.47
CA THR A 47 -2.59 -16.00 -3.49
C THR A 47 -3.56 -16.06 -2.30
N GLY A 48 -4.03 -14.90 -1.84
CA GLY A 48 -4.75 -14.75 -0.58
C GLY A 48 -3.84 -14.65 0.62
N GLU A 49 -2.55 -14.44 0.38
CA GLU A 49 -1.55 -14.31 1.43
C GLU A 49 -1.28 -12.83 1.68
N LYS A 50 -1.25 -12.47 2.96
CA LYS A 50 -0.92 -11.13 3.44
C LYS A 50 0.61 -10.91 3.49
N PHE A 51 1.36 -11.99 3.50
CA PHE A 51 2.81 -12.03 3.59
C PHE A 51 3.36 -12.69 2.34
N SER A 52 4.47 -12.19 1.82
CA SER A 52 5.16 -12.79 0.69
C SER A 52 6.65 -12.62 0.84
N ASP A 53 7.38 -13.69 0.54
CA ASP A 53 8.83 -13.72 0.34
C ASP A 53 9.32 -12.81 -0.80
N LYS A 54 8.41 -12.33 -1.65
CA LYS A 54 8.70 -11.37 -2.71
C LYS A 54 8.76 -9.92 -2.24
N ILE A 55 8.37 -9.63 -1.00
CA ILE A 55 8.53 -8.29 -0.41
C ILE A 55 9.99 -8.19 0.06
N PRO A 56 10.80 -7.29 -0.53
CA PRO A 56 12.18 -7.08 -0.09
C PRO A 56 12.25 -6.55 1.35
N GLU A 57 13.27 -6.97 2.10
CA GLU A 57 13.50 -6.50 3.48
C GLU A 57 13.78 -4.99 3.57
N ASP A 58 14.30 -4.38 2.50
CA ASP A 58 14.64 -2.96 2.41
C ASP A 58 13.56 -2.11 1.71
N ILE A 59 12.40 -2.69 1.41
CA ILE A 59 11.37 -2.03 0.58
C ILE A 59 10.91 -0.69 1.15
N LEU A 60 10.76 -0.59 2.48
CA LEU A 60 10.27 0.61 3.14
C LEU A 60 11.31 1.73 3.04
N ASP A 61 12.58 1.42 3.24
CA ASP A 61 13.68 2.38 3.13
C ASP A 61 13.86 2.83 1.67
N MET A 62 13.76 1.87 0.73
CA MET A 62 13.74 2.17 -0.69
C MET A 62 12.61 3.14 -1.01
N PHE A 63 11.37 2.90 -0.57
CA PHE A 63 10.27 3.85 -0.77
C PHE A 63 10.62 5.23 -0.20
N ARG A 64 11.07 5.34 1.05
CA ARG A 64 11.42 6.64 1.65
C ARG A 64 12.54 7.39 0.91
N SER A 65 13.40 6.67 0.20
CA SER A 65 14.48 7.25 -0.59
C SER A 65 14.05 7.80 -1.96
N VAL A 66 12.89 7.38 -2.50
CA VAL A 66 12.44 7.83 -3.82
C VAL A 66 11.93 9.28 -3.72
N PRO A 67 12.47 10.22 -4.53
CA PRO A 67 11.94 11.57 -4.59
C PRO A 67 10.49 11.60 -5.07
N VAL A 68 9.59 12.09 -4.21
CA VAL A 68 8.18 12.28 -4.55
C VAL A 68 8.02 13.60 -5.30
N ILE A 69 7.28 13.57 -6.42
CA ILE A 69 6.87 14.78 -7.16
C ILE A 69 5.35 14.91 -6.99
N PRO A 70 4.86 15.63 -5.97
CA PRO A 70 3.46 15.61 -5.55
C PRO A 70 2.46 15.96 -6.65
N GLU A 71 2.84 16.82 -7.59
CA GLU A 71 2.00 17.27 -8.70
C GLU A 71 1.60 16.11 -9.65
N ARG A 72 2.35 15.01 -9.66
CA ARG A 72 2.06 13.82 -10.47
C ARG A 72 1.02 12.90 -9.84
N TYR A 73 0.75 13.07 -8.56
CA TYR A 73 0.04 12.07 -7.74
C TYR A 73 -1.15 12.62 -6.98
N LYS A 74 -1.34 13.95 -6.96
CA LYS A 74 -2.54 14.59 -6.41
C LYS A 74 -3.74 14.44 -7.34
N ASN A 75 -4.25 13.22 -7.45
CA ASN A 75 -5.56 12.93 -8.04
C ASN A 75 -6.49 12.27 -7.01
N ILE A 76 -7.80 12.37 -7.26
CA ILE A 76 -8.82 11.82 -6.38
C ILE A 76 -8.71 10.29 -6.27
N ASP A 77 -8.29 9.62 -7.34
CA ASP A 77 -8.17 8.17 -7.41
C ASP A 77 -7.10 7.63 -6.44
N LEU A 78 -5.97 8.32 -6.28
CA LEU A 78 -4.92 7.91 -5.35
C LEU A 78 -5.38 8.05 -3.89
N GLN A 79 -6.13 9.10 -3.59
CA GLN A 79 -6.73 9.28 -2.26
C GLN A 79 -7.75 8.17 -1.96
N GLU A 80 -8.58 7.80 -2.94
CA GLU A 80 -9.50 6.67 -2.80
C GLU A 80 -8.77 5.35 -2.60
N ALA A 81 -7.67 5.12 -3.32
CA ALA A 81 -6.85 3.93 -3.16
C ALA A 81 -6.22 3.89 -1.75
N PHE A 82 -5.73 5.02 -1.24
CA PHE A 82 -5.22 5.14 0.12
C PHE A 82 -6.29 4.77 1.16
N ILE A 83 -7.49 5.34 1.06
CA ILE A 83 -8.60 5.06 1.98
C ILE A 83 -8.99 3.58 1.94
N GLU A 84 -9.04 2.97 0.75
CA GLU A 84 -9.38 1.54 0.61
C GLU A 84 -8.34 0.65 1.29
N VAL A 85 -7.04 0.92 1.11
CA VAL A 85 -5.97 0.16 1.77
C VAL A 85 -5.94 0.42 3.28
N GLN A 86 -6.11 1.68 3.69
CA GLN A 86 -6.16 2.09 5.09
C GLN A 86 -7.27 1.35 5.83
N SER A 87 -8.47 1.26 5.25
CA SER A 87 -9.59 0.51 5.80
C SER A 87 -9.24 -0.96 6.09
N ILE A 88 -8.42 -1.61 5.26
CA ILE A 88 -7.95 -2.98 5.51
C ILE A 88 -7.05 -3.03 6.74
N CYS A 89 -6.15 -2.05 6.87
CA CYS A 89 -5.20 -1.96 7.98
C CYS A 89 -5.92 -1.66 9.30
N ASP A 90 -6.79 -0.65 9.31
CA ASP A 90 -7.53 -0.20 10.50
C ASP A 90 -8.39 -1.31 11.12
N ASN A 91 -8.91 -2.21 10.28
CA ASN A 91 -9.73 -3.36 10.70
C ASN A 91 -8.91 -4.64 10.96
N CYS A 92 -7.59 -4.59 10.86
CA CYS A 92 -6.72 -5.70 11.24
C CYS A 92 -6.62 -5.79 12.77
N ALA A 93 -6.39 -6.98 13.33
CA ALA A 93 -6.00 -7.09 14.74
C ALA A 93 -4.53 -6.63 14.92
N ILE A 94 -4.13 -6.18 16.12
CA ILE A 94 -2.77 -5.67 16.33
C ILE A 94 -1.72 -6.79 16.31
N ASP A 95 -2.08 -7.98 16.77
CA ASP A 95 -1.26 -9.20 16.76
C ASP A 95 -1.07 -9.81 15.38
N GLU A 96 -1.95 -9.46 14.44
CA GLU A 96 -1.80 -9.79 13.02
C GLU A 96 -0.99 -8.74 12.25
N HIS A 97 -0.71 -7.57 12.85
CA HIS A 97 0.00 -6.47 12.19
C HIS A 97 1.50 -6.76 12.09
N ASP A 98 2.08 -6.36 10.97
CA ASP A 98 3.52 -6.46 10.73
C ASP A 98 3.93 -5.38 9.74
N ALA A 99 5.08 -4.76 9.98
CA ALA A 99 5.59 -3.65 9.17
C ALA A 99 5.77 -4.03 7.69
N PHE A 100 6.09 -5.30 7.41
CA PHE A 100 6.36 -5.86 6.08
C PHE A 100 5.20 -6.67 5.50
N CYS A 101 4.03 -6.67 6.14
CA CYS A 101 2.85 -7.22 5.51
C CYS A 101 2.44 -6.39 4.29
N THR A 102 1.85 -7.03 3.26
CA THR A 102 1.46 -6.36 2.01
C THR A 102 0.66 -5.09 2.27
N VAL A 103 -0.32 -5.14 3.17
CA VAL A 103 -1.20 -4.00 3.47
C VAL A 103 -0.39 -2.81 3.99
N ASN A 104 0.50 -3.03 4.96
CA ASN A 104 1.28 -1.95 5.56
C ASN A 104 2.33 -1.39 4.60
N VAL A 105 2.99 -2.26 3.83
CA VAL A 105 3.95 -1.86 2.78
C VAL A 105 3.28 -0.96 1.74
N VAL A 106 2.10 -1.36 1.28
CA VAL A 106 1.32 -0.61 0.29
C VAL A 106 0.80 0.71 0.88
N LEU A 107 0.29 0.68 2.11
CA LEU A 107 -0.19 1.87 2.81
C LEU A 107 0.93 2.88 3.03
N THR A 108 2.12 2.39 3.39
CA THR A 108 3.33 3.21 3.53
C THR A 108 3.73 3.83 2.18
N ALA A 109 3.71 3.07 1.09
CA ALA A 109 4.00 3.61 -0.25
C ALA A 109 3.05 4.75 -0.62
N LEU A 110 1.74 4.55 -0.41
CA LEU A 110 0.72 5.55 -0.71
C LEU A 110 0.83 6.77 0.21
N GLY A 111 1.01 6.55 1.51
CA GLY A 111 1.17 7.63 2.49
C GLY A 111 2.43 8.45 2.28
N ILE A 112 3.54 7.84 1.84
CA ILE A 112 4.76 8.58 1.45
C ILE A 112 4.48 9.56 0.31
N ILE A 113 3.67 9.14 -0.66
CA ILE A 113 3.34 9.96 -1.82
C ILE A 113 2.39 11.11 -1.45
N LEU A 114 1.41 10.84 -0.57
CA LEU A 114 0.35 11.79 -0.20
C LEU A 114 0.77 12.76 0.91
N GLU A 115 1.40 12.23 1.95
CA GLU A 115 1.70 12.93 3.21
C GLU A 115 3.21 13.22 3.40
N GLY A 116 4.08 12.51 2.66
CA GLY A 116 5.52 12.73 2.65
C GLY A 116 6.34 11.57 3.22
N LYS A 117 7.66 11.62 2.99
CA LYS A 117 8.61 10.51 3.25
C LYS A 117 8.61 9.95 4.68
N ASP A 118 8.21 10.74 5.67
CA ASP A 118 8.23 10.36 7.09
C ASP A 118 6.91 9.73 7.54
N TYR A 119 6.00 9.45 6.58
CA TYR A 119 4.74 8.79 6.85
C TYR A 119 4.98 7.40 7.48
N ILE A 120 4.22 7.14 8.55
CA ILE A 120 4.09 5.87 9.24
C ILE A 120 2.61 5.64 9.51
N THR A 121 2.17 4.38 9.44
CA THR A 121 0.76 4.03 9.64
C THR A 121 0.37 4.18 11.11
N GLU A 122 -0.92 4.40 11.40
CA GLU A 122 -1.38 4.47 12.80
C GLU A 122 -1.05 3.19 13.57
N LYS A 123 -1.17 2.03 12.91
CA LYS A 123 -0.79 0.75 13.49
C LYS A 123 0.69 0.63 13.83
N ASP A 124 1.58 1.11 12.96
CA ASP A 124 3.01 1.15 13.27
C ASP A 124 3.31 2.09 14.45
N LYS A 125 2.55 3.19 14.61
CA LYS A 125 2.67 4.07 15.78
C LYS A 125 2.23 3.40 17.08
N GLU A 126 1.18 2.57 17.04
CA GLU A 126 0.67 1.84 18.21
C GLU A 126 1.62 0.74 18.71
N MET A 127 2.53 0.26 17.86
CA MET A 127 3.51 -0.78 18.20
C MET A 127 4.85 -0.24 18.73
N GLN A 128 5.05 1.09 18.76
CA GLN A 128 6.25 1.75 19.30
C GLN A 128 6.11 2.07 20.79
#